data_AF-A0AA37KAL6-F1
#
_entry.id   AF-A0AA37KAL6-F1
#
_cell.length_a   1.000
_cell.length_b   1.000
_cell.length_c   1.000
_cell.angle_alpha   90.00
_cell.angle_beta   90.00
_cell.angle_gamma   90.00
#
_symmetry.space_group_name_H-M   'P 1'
#
loop_
_entity.id
_entity.type
_entity.pdbx_description
1 polymer ?
#
loop_
_entity_poly.entity_id
_entity_poly.type
_entity_poly.pdbx_seq_one_letter_code
_entity_poly.pdbx_strand_id
1 'polypeptide(L)'
;MFEGRKVSDCIVSIDRYYVCPIVRGKETKSVEFGAKVNNIQIDGISFIEHLSFKAFNESIRLKDCIHMQQKLMNVRVRCVAADSIYANNANRKFYTKYGISTSFVRKGRAAQDEPLRKVA
;
A
#
# COMPACT_ATOMS: atom_id res chain seq x y z
N MET A 1 -31.84 -23.38 6.45
CA MET A 1 -30.73 -22.52 6.92
C MET A 1 -29.53 -22.83 6.06
N PHE A 2 -28.69 -21.86 5.70
CA PHE A 2 -27.72 -21.97 4.60
C PHE A 2 -26.70 -23.12 4.77
N GLU A 3 -27.01 -24.28 4.20
CA GLU A 3 -26.13 -25.45 4.11
C GLU A 3 -25.05 -25.21 3.05
N GLY A 4 -23.81 -24.99 3.49
CA GLY A 4 -22.60 -25.12 2.66
C GLY A 4 -22.37 -24.08 1.56
N ARG A 5 -23.27 -23.11 1.35
CA ARG A 5 -23.08 -22.06 0.34
C ARG A 5 -22.34 -20.87 0.94
N LYS A 6 -21.15 -20.58 0.40
CA LYS A 6 -20.37 -19.39 0.75
C LYS A 6 -21.06 -18.16 0.16
N VAL A 7 -21.73 -17.39 1.01
CA VAL A 7 -22.38 -16.12 0.63
C VAL A 7 -21.31 -15.02 0.60
N SER A 8 -21.21 -14.30 -0.52
CA SER A 8 -20.35 -13.11 -0.65
C SER A 8 -21.05 -11.88 -0.10
N ASP A 9 -20.27 -10.89 0.35
CA ASP A 9 -20.76 -9.58 0.84
C ASP A 9 -21.74 -9.66 2.03
N CYS A 10 -21.48 -10.57 2.98
CA CYS A 10 -22.23 -10.62 4.23
C CYS A 10 -22.12 -9.28 4.98
N ILE A 11 -23.24 -8.72 5.40
CA ILE A 11 -23.26 -7.56 6.29
C ILE A 11 -23.20 -8.01 7.75
N VAL A 12 -22.46 -7.28 8.58
CA VAL A 12 -22.32 -7.59 10.00
C VAL A 12 -23.41 -6.93 10.84
N SER A 13 -23.96 -5.82 10.35
CA SER A 13 -24.98 -5.01 11.03
C SER A 13 -25.99 -4.49 10.03
N ILE A 14 -27.26 -4.50 10.41
CA ILE A 14 -28.36 -3.91 9.65
C ILE A 14 -28.23 -2.38 9.64
N ASP A 15 -27.90 -1.78 10.79
CA ASP A 15 -27.72 -0.33 10.92
C ASP A 15 -26.52 0.19 10.13
N ARG A 16 -25.47 -0.63 9.99
CA ARG A 16 -24.24 -0.29 9.27
C ARG A 16 -23.96 -1.32 8.18
N TYR A 17 -24.80 -1.31 7.14
CA TYR A 17 -24.74 -2.22 6.01
C TYR A 17 -23.41 -2.20 5.23
N TYR A 18 -22.61 -1.14 5.36
CA TYR A 18 -21.30 -1.03 4.71
C TYR A 18 -20.18 -1.74 5.48
N VAL A 19 -20.42 -2.23 6.71
CA VAL A 19 -19.44 -2.98 7.49
C VAL A 19 -19.51 -4.45 7.08
N CYS A 20 -18.54 -4.85 6.27
CA CYS A 20 -18.38 -6.23 5.79
C CYS A 20 -17.21 -6.94 6.50
N PRO A 21 -17.25 -8.27 6.65
CA PRO A 21 -16.09 -9.05 7.08
C PRO A 21 -15.01 -9.03 6.00
N ILE A 22 -13.79 -8.67 6.39
CA ILE A 22 -12.61 -8.72 5.52
C ILE A 22 -11.74 -9.91 5.97
N VAL A 23 -11.61 -10.91 5.10
CA VAL A 23 -10.74 -12.07 5.37
C VAL A 23 -9.29 -11.61 5.38
N ARG A 24 -8.65 -11.72 6.53
CA ARG A 24 -7.22 -11.46 6.71
C ARG A 24 -6.62 -12.78 7.18
N GLY A 25 -5.63 -13.31 6.46
CA GLY A 25 -4.98 -14.58 6.77
C GLY A 25 -4.12 -14.56 8.04
N LYS A 26 -4.60 -13.94 9.12
CA LYS A 26 -3.96 -13.92 10.44
C LYS A 26 -4.38 -15.17 11.21
N GLU A 27 -3.44 -15.80 11.90
CA GLU A 27 -3.68 -17.05 12.63
C GLU A 27 -4.73 -16.91 13.74
N THR A 28 -4.75 -15.79 14.47
CA THR A 28 -5.64 -15.59 15.64
C THR A 28 -7.03 -15.09 15.27
N LYS A 29 -7.16 -14.29 14.21
CA LYS A 29 -8.42 -13.70 13.75
C LYS A 29 -8.47 -13.77 12.23
N SER A 30 -9.24 -14.71 11.71
CA SER A 30 -9.39 -14.95 10.26
C SER A 30 -10.13 -13.83 9.52
N VAL A 31 -10.93 -13.04 10.24
CA VAL A 31 -11.67 -11.90 9.70
C VAL A 31 -11.50 -10.67 10.58
N GLU A 32 -11.31 -9.52 9.93
CA GLU A 32 -11.33 -8.21 10.56
C GLU A 32 -12.58 -7.45 10.10
N PHE A 33 -13.09 -6.58 10.98
CA PHE A 33 -14.22 -5.73 10.70
C PHE A 33 -13.77 -4.28 10.75
N GLY A 34 -14.19 -3.50 9.76
CA GLY A 34 -13.94 -2.06 9.72
C GLY A 34 -13.37 -1.57 8.40
N ALA A 35 -13.06 -0.28 8.37
CA ALA A 35 -12.51 0.36 7.20
C ALA A 35 -11.03 0.00 7.04
N LYS A 36 -10.67 -0.42 5.84
CA LYS A 36 -9.29 -0.47 5.40
C LYS A 36 -8.88 0.91 4.90
N VAL A 37 -7.77 1.43 5.42
CA VAL A 37 -7.30 2.79 5.13
C VAL A 37 -5.88 2.74 4.57
N ASN A 38 -5.65 3.49 3.51
CA ASN A 38 -4.33 3.84 3.03
C ASN A 38 -3.99 5.25 3.50
N ASN A 39 -2.91 5.38 4.27
CA ASN A 39 -2.51 6.62 4.91
C ASN A 39 -1.12 7.04 4.41
N ILE A 40 -0.96 8.32 4.11
CA ILE A 40 0.30 8.94 3.73
C ILE A 40 0.71 9.96 4.79
N GLN A 41 1.98 9.99 5.14
CA GLN A 41 2.50 10.98 6.09
C GLN A 41 3.33 12.03 5.35
N ILE A 42 2.98 13.29 5.52
CA ILE A 42 3.67 14.43 4.93
C ILE A 42 3.98 15.41 6.06
N ASP A 43 5.27 15.67 6.31
CA ASP A 43 5.73 16.63 7.30
C ASP A 43 5.09 16.46 8.70
N GLY A 44 4.97 15.21 9.15
CA GLY A 44 4.34 14.87 10.43
C GLY A 44 2.81 14.78 10.41
N ILE A 45 2.14 15.24 9.35
CA ILE A 45 0.69 15.20 9.19
C ILE A 45 0.29 13.93 8.42
N SER A 46 -0.68 13.19 8.94
CA SER A 46 -1.26 12.02 8.28
C SER A 46 -2.46 12.40 7.41
N PHE A 47 -2.45 11.96 6.16
CA PHE A 47 -3.55 12.13 5.20
C PHE A 47 -4.09 10.78 4.77
N ILE A 48 -5.41 10.68 4.74
CA ILE A 48 -6.10 9.51 4.23
C ILE A 48 -6.20 9.64 2.70
N GLU A 49 -5.49 8.80 1.97
CA GLU A 49 -5.58 8.74 0.50
C GLU A 49 -6.80 7.93 0.06
N HIS A 50 -7.01 6.77 0.68
CA HIS A 50 -8.11 5.89 0.32
C HIS A 50 -8.67 5.17 1.54
N LEU A 51 -9.98 5.30 1.74
CA LEU A 51 -10.73 4.60 2.78
C LEU A 51 -11.78 3.71 2.11
N SER A 52 -11.80 2.43 2.45
CA SER A 52 -12.80 1.50 1.92
C SER A 52 -13.11 0.40 2.92
N PHE A 53 -14.37 0.00 2.99
CA PHE A 53 -14.81 -1.16 3.77
C PHE A 53 -14.68 -2.49 2.99
N LYS A 54 -14.13 -2.42 1.76
CA LYS A 54 -13.78 -3.60 0.95
C LYS A 54 -12.27 -3.82 0.96
N ALA A 55 -11.87 -5.07 0.71
CA ALA A 55 -10.47 -5.40 0.54
C ALA A 55 -9.94 -4.75 -0.75
N PHE A 56 -8.83 -4.00 -0.65
CA PHE A 56 -8.11 -3.48 -1.81
C PHE A 56 -6.62 -3.77 -1.70
N ASN A 57 -5.95 -3.80 -2.84
CA ASN A 57 -4.50 -3.95 -2.91
C ASN A 57 -3.83 -2.59 -2.70
N GLU A 58 -3.04 -2.47 -1.64
CA GLU A 58 -2.30 -1.24 -1.30
C GLU A 58 -1.19 -0.97 -2.32
N SER A 59 -0.52 -2.01 -2.82
CA SER A 59 0.70 -1.87 -3.63
C SER A 59 0.54 -1.07 -4.93
N ILE A 60 -0.69 -0.97 -5.46
CA ILE A 60 -1.00 -0.21 -6.68
C ILE A 60 -1.29 1.27 -6.42
N ARG A 61 -1.66 1.64 -5.18
CA ARG A 61 -2.11 2.99 -4.82
C ARG A 61 -0.96 4.00 -4.64
N LEU A 62 0.28 3.53 -4.66
CA LEU A 62 1.46 4.37 -4.47
C LEU A 62 1.48 5.59 -5.40
N LYS A 63 1.11 5.41 -6.67
CA LYS A 63 1.12 6.53 -7.64
C LYS A 63 0.12 7.60 -7.26
N ASP A 64 -1.04 7.19 -6.76
CA ASP A 64 -2.09 8.08 -6.30
C ASP A 64 -1.65 8.82 -5.03
N CYS A 65 -0.97 8.14 -4.10
CA CYS A 65 -0.34 8.76 -2.94
C CYS A 65 0.65 9.88 -3.33
N ILE A 66 1.53 9.60 -4.30
CA ILE A 66 2.53 10.56 -4.78
C ILE A 66 1.85 11.73 -5.48
N HIS A 67 0.84 11.47 -6.31
CA HIS A 67 0.08 12.51 -6.99
C HIS A 67 -0.67 13.41 -5.98
N MET A 68 -1.29 12.80 -4.98
CA MET A 68 -1.99 13.51 -3.90
C MET A 68 -1.02 14.41 -3.13
N GLN A 69 0.15 13.91 -2.73
CA GLN A 69 1.17 14.73 -2.08
C GLN A 69 1.59 15.91 -2.95
N GLN A 70 1.88 15.68 -4.24
CA GLN A 70 2.30 16.74 -5.15
C GLN A 70 1.21 17.79 -5.33
N LYS A 71 -0.06 17.39 -5.39
CA LYS A 71 -1.20 18.29 -5.50
C LYS A 71 -1.45 19.10 -4.22
N LEU A 72 -1.26 18.49 -3.04
CA LEU A 72 -1.47 19.15 -1.75
C LEU A 72 -0.35 20.13 -1.43
N MET A 73 0.90 19.73 -1.65
CA MET A 73 2.06 20.53 -1.27
C MET A 73 2.57 21.42 -2.40
N ASN A 74 2.12 21.22 -3.65
CA ASN A 74 2.68 21.83 -4.86
C ASN A 74 4.22 21.64 -4.99
N VAL A 75 4.75 20.60 -4.36
CA VAL A 75 6.18 20.28 -4.33
C VAL A 75 6.40 18.90 -4.91
N ARG A 76 7.40 18.77 -5.78
CA ARG A 76 7.81 17.48 -6.34
C ARG A 76 8.45 16.61 -5.25
N VAL A 77 7.92 15.39 -5.12
CA VAL A 77 8.46 14.36 -4.22
C VAL A 77 9.87 13.96 -4.66
N ARG A 78 10.82 14.00 -3.72
CA ARG A 78 12.22 13.58 -3.95
C ARG A 78 12.55 12.26 -3.26
N CYS A 79 11.92 11.98 -2.12
CA CYS A 79 12.17 10.81 -1.30
C CYS A 79 10.85 10.20 -0.82
N VAL A 80 10.76 8.87 -0.83
CA VAL A 80 9.60 8.11 -0.36
C VAL A 80 10.08 6.93 0.48
N ALA A 81 9.52 6.81 1.70
CA ALA A 81 9.63 5.64 2.55
C ALA A 81 8.23 5.01 2.68
N ALA A 82 8.13 3.71 2.50
CA ALA A 82 6.87 2.98 2.56
C ALA A 82 7.12 1.50 2.90
N ASP A 83 6.05 0.78 3.23
CA ASP A 83 6.09 -0.63 3.58
C ASP A 83 6.59 -1.52 2.44
N SER A 84 7.13 -2.68 2.78
CA SER A 84 7.69 -3.65 1.83
C SER A 84 6.72 -4.09 0.73
N ILE A 85 5.40 -4.05 0.99
CA ILE A 85 4.35 -4.38 0.02
C ILE A 85 4.36 -3.43 -1.19
N TYR A 86 4.84 -2.20 -1.02
CA TYR A 86 4.98 -1.21 -2.10
C TYR A 86 6.22 -1.44 -2.96
N ALA A 87 7.13 -2.34 -2.57
CA ALA A 87 8.39 -2.60 -3.25
C ALA A 87 8.26 -3.48 -4.52
N ASN A 88 7.16 -3.32 -5.27
CA ASN A 88 6.88 -4.07 -6.50
C ASN A 88 7.74 -3.54 -7.69
N ASN A 89 7.82 -4.32 -8.78
CA ASN A 89 8.65 -3.95 -9.94
C ASN A 89 8.13 -2.70 -10.67
N ALA A 90 6.80 -2.52 -10.72
CA ALA A 90 6.18 -1.37 -11.38
C ALA A 90 6.52 -0.05 -10.67
N ASN A 91 6.47 -0.06 -9.34
CA ASN A 91 6.78 1.05 -8.46
C ASN A 91 8.29 1.36 -8.50
N ARG A 92 9.15 0.33 -8.50
CA ARG A 92 10.61 0.55 -8.69
C ARG A 92 10.92 1.25 -10.02
N LYS A 93 10.33 0.80 -11.13
CA LYS A 93 10.46 1.48 -12.43
C LYS A 93 9.94 2.92 -12.38
N PHE A 94 8.83 3.15 -11.67
CA PHE A 94 8.27 4.48 -11.45
C PHE A 94 9.27 5.37 -10.69
N TYR A 95 9.81 4.95 -9.55
CA TYR A 95 10.78 5.73 -8.79
C TYR A 95 12.02 6.10 -9.60
N THR A 96 12.59 5.14 -10.35
CA THR A 96 13.74 5.40 -11.22
C THR A 96 13.40 6.41 -12.33
N LYS A 97 12.24 6.28 -12.97
CA LYS A 97 11.80 7.21 -14.04
C LYS A 97 11.62 8.63 -13.52
N TYR A 98 11.08 8.80 -12.31
CA TYR A 98 10.80 10.11 -11.73
C TYR A 98 11.94 10.63 -10.84
N GLY A 99 13.07 9.92 -10.73
CA GLY A 99 14.22 10.32 -9.93
C GLY A 99 13.92 10.42 -8.42
N ILE A 100 13.04 9.54 -7.92
CA ILE A 100 12.62 9.51 -6.52
C ILE A 100 13.50 8.52 -5.76
N SER A 101 14.16 8.98 -4.70
CA SER A 101 14.93 8.12 -3.79
C SER A 101 13.99 7.31 -2.90
N THR A 102 14.30 6.03 -2.70
CA THR A 102 13.48 5.14 -1.86
C THR A 102 14.34 4.31 -0.92
N SER A 103 13.78 3.95 0.24
CA SER A 103 14.44 3.13 1.27
C SER A 103 14.23 1.62 1.06
N PHE A 104 13.71 1.18 -0.09
CA PHE A 104 13.43 -0.23 -0.31
C PHE A 104 14.71 -1.06 -0.47
N VAL A 105 14.74 -2.23 0.18
CA VAL A 105 15.81 -3.21 0.03
C VAL A 105 15.95 -3.61 -1.45
N ARG A 106 17.19 -3.78 -1.92
CA ARG A 106 17.47 -4.27 -3.28
C ARG A 106 16.84 -5.64 -3.50
N LYS A 107 16.37 -5.91 -4.73
CA LYS A 107 15.97 -7.26 -5.13
C LYS A 107 17.21 -8.10 -5.46
N GLY A 108 17.32 -9.26 -4.83
CA GLY A 108 18.43 -10.19 -5.02
C GLY A 108 19.68 -9.83 -4.20
N ARG A 109 20.63 -10.77 -4.16
CA ARG A 109 21.94 -10.55 -3.53
C ARG A 109 22.73 -9.49 -4.30
N ALA A 110 23.54 -8.71 -3.59
CA ALA A 110 24.55 -7.87 -4.21
C ALA A 110 25.45 -8.75 -5.10
N ALA A 111 25.75 -8.28 -6.32
CA ALA A 111 26.72 -8.96 -7.17
C ALA A 111 28.12 -8.80 -6.55
N GLN A 112 28.96 -9.83 -6.65
CA GLN A 112 30.30 -9.81 -6.05
C GLN A 112 31.16 -8.62 -6.54
N ASP A 113 30.95 -8.17 -7.78
CA ASP A 113 31.68 -7.05 -8.41
C ASP A 113 31.05 -5.66 -8.22
N GLU A 114 30.09 -5.49 -7.31
CA GLU A 114 29.48 -4.17 -7.04
C GLU A 114 30.44 -3.06 -6.59
N PRO A 115 31.49 -3.30 -5.78
CA PRO A 115 32.44 -2.23 -5.43
C PRO A 115 33.24 -1.70 -6.62
N LEU A 116 33.47 -2.52 -7.66
CA LEU A 116 34.23 -2.14 -8.87
C LEU A 116 33.40 -1.25 -9.82
N ARG A 117 32.07 -1.32 -9.74
CA ARG A 117 31.15 -0.54 -10.61
C ARG A 117 30.89 0.89 -10.16
N LYS A 118 31.28 1.24 -8.92
CA LYS A 118 31.12 2.61 -8.38
C LYS A 118 32.26 3.57 -8.78
N VAL A 119 33.28 3.09 -9.49
CA VAL A 119 34.52 3.83 -9.80
C VAL A 119 34.65 4.18 -11.30
N ALA A 120 33.60 3.97 -12.10
CA ALA A 120 33.57 4.34 -13.52
C ALA A 120 32.59 5.50 -13.78
#